data_AF-A0A1I6GC91-F1
#
_entry.id   AF-A0A1I6GC91-F1
#
_cell.length_a   1.000
_cell.length_b   1.000
_cell.length_c   1.000
_cell.angle_alpha   90.00
_cell.angle_beta   90.00
_cell.angle_gamma   90.00
#
_symmetry.space_group_name_H-M   'P 1'
#
loop_
_entity.id
_entity.type
_entity.pdbx_description
1 polymer ?
#
loop_
_entity_poly.entity_id
_entity_poly.type
_entity_poly.pdbx_seq_one_letter_code
_entity_poly.pdbx_strand_id
1 'polypeptide(L)'
;MPRTVVSQLRRFQRDPSGAVAIEFVLIAPLLLTLLFGIITLGYFIGVSHSVHQLAAGAARASVAGLDETERSELADAYLSQAGQHYPLLVQTEVTPDVIFDGGAQAGITVNVSYDIDGSLLDIANGFLGLGLTTIDGSAYLAY
;
A
#
# COMPACT_ATOMS: atom_id res chain seq x y z
N MET A 1 14.57 -32.31 -50.97
CA MET A 1 14.11 -31.32 -49.97
C MET A 1 15.04 -31.04 -48.76
N PRO A 2 16.33 -31.46 -48.66
CA PRO A 2 17.15 -31.18 -47.46
C PRO A 2 17.89 -29.83 -47.45
N ARG A 3 18.03 -29.14 -48.59
CA ARG A 3 18.84 -27.90 -48.68
C ARG A 3 18.20 -26.70 -47.96
N THR A 4 16.88 -26.68 -47.84
CA THR A 4 16.12 -25.57 -47.24
C THR A 4 16.31 -25.50 -45.72
N VAL A 5 16.32 -26.66 -45.05
CA VAL A 5 16.47 -26.77 -43.58
C VAL A 5 17.86 -26.29 -43.12
N VAL A 6 18.92 -26.68 -43.84
CA VAL A 6 20.30 -26.24 -43.54
C VAL A 6 20.46 -24.73 -43.73
N SER A 7 19.78 -24.14 -44.73
CA SER A 7 19.82 -22.69 -44.96
C SER A 7 19.08 -21.90 -43.89
N GLN A 8 17.97 -22.44 -43.37
CA GLN A 8 17.20 -21.82 -42.29
C GLN A 8 17.95 -21.87 -40.96
N LEU A 9 18.60 -22.98 -40.63
CA LEU A 9 19.43 -23.10 -39.43
C LEU A 9 20.64 -22.15 -39.46
N ARG A 10 21.32 -22.01 -40.61
CA ARG A 10 22.43 -21.03 -40.75
C ARG A 10 21.96 -19.58 -40.71
N ARG A 11 20.74 -19.29 -41.15
CA ARG A 11 20.13 -17.96 -41.05
C ARG A 11 19.76 -17.64 -39.60
N PHE A 12 19.19 -18.60 -38.88
CA PHE A 12 18.88 -18.48 -37.45
C PHE A 12 20.15 -18.28 -36.60
N GLN A 13 21.23 -19.02 -36.88
CA GLN A 13 22.51 -18.83 -36.20
C GLN A 13 23.22 -17.50 -36.49
N ARG A 14 22.86 -16.81 -37.59
CA ARG A 14 23.44 -15.52 -37.98
C ARG A 14 22.51 -14.34 -37.70
N ASP A 15 21.38 -14.59 -37.03
CA ASP A 15 20.41 -13.55 -36.72
C ASP A 15 20.86 -12.78 -35.47
N PRO A 16 21.22 -11.48 -35.58
CA PRO A 16 21.66 -10.67 -34.44
C PRO A 16 20.55 -10.50 -33.39
N SER A 17 19.29 -10.73 -33.76
CA SER A 17 18.14 -10.68 -32.84
C SER A 17 18.28 -11.68 -31.68
N GLY A 18 18.92 -12.83 -31.93
CA GLY A 18 19.17 -13.84 -30.88
C GLY A 18 20.19 -13.38 -29.84
N ALA A 19 21.20 -12.60 -30.25
CA ALA A 19 22.18 -12.04 -29.33
C ALA A 19 21.56 -10.97 -28.41
N VAL A 20 20.73 -10.08 -28.98
CA VAL A 20 20.00 -9.05 -28.21
C VAL A 20 19.05 -9.68 -27.19
N ALA A 21 18.38 -10.78 -27.54
CA ALA A 21 17.51 -11.50 -26.61
C ALA A 21 18.29 -12.07 -25.40
N ILE A 22 19.51 -12.55 -25.62
CA ILE A 22 20.38 -13.05 -24.54
C ILE A 22 20.86 -11.90 -23.64
N GLU A 23 21.25 -10.77 -24.21
CA GLU A 23 21.63 -9.58 -23.44
C GLU A 23 20.47 -9.06 -22.58
N PHE A 24 19.26 -9.04 -23.13
CA PHE A 24 18.06 -8.66 -22.39
C PHE A 24 17.76 -9.63 -21.24
N VAL A 25 17.90 -10.94 -21.44
CA VAL A 25 17.70 -11.95 -20.37
C VAL A 25 18.62 -11.72 -19.17
N LEU A 26 19.81 -11.14 -19.37
CA LEU A 26 20.73 -10.83 -18.27
C LEU A 26 20.31 -9.56 -17.50
N ILE A 27 19.79 -8.55 -18.19
CA ILE A 27 19.45 -7.24 -17.60
C ILE A 27 18.02 -7.19 -17.08
N ALA A 28 17.08 -7.86 -17.74
CA ALA A 28 15.66 -7.84 -17.43
C ALA A 28 15.35 -8.25 -15.99
N PRO A 29 15.96 -9.29 -15.39
CA PRO A 29 15.68 -9.65 -13.99
C PRO A 29 16.00 -8.51 -13.03
N LEU A 30 17.13 -7.80 -13.24
CA LEU A 30 17.51 -6.65 -12.42
C LEU A 30 16.53 -5.49 -12.61
N LEU A 31 16.19 -5.18 -13.86
CA LEU A 31 15.28 -4.08 -14.19
C LEU A 31 13.86 -4.33 -13.65
N LEU A 32 13.35 -5.55 -13.78
CA LEU A 32 12.04 -5.95 -13.25
C LEU A 32 12.03 -5.94 -11.72
N THR A 33 13.11 -6.38 -11.08
CA THR A 33 13.24 -6.33 -9.61
C THR A 33 13.26 -4.88 -9.12
N LEU A 34 14.02 -4.01 -9.79
CA LEU A 34 14.06 -2.59 -9.46
C LEU A 34 12.69 -1.92 -9.65
N LEU A 35 12.02 -2.19 -10.78
CA LEU A 35 10.69 -1.67 -11.06
C LEU A 35 9.68 -2.15 -10.02
N PHE A 36 9.68 -3.44 -9.70
CA PHE A 36 8.84 -4.03 -8.66
C PHE A 36 9.08 -3.38 -7.29
N GLY A 37 10.35 -3.14 -6.94
CA GLY A 37 10.72 -2.43 -5.72
C GLY A 37 10.20 -1.00 -5.67
N ILE A 38 10.34 -0.24 -6.76
CA ILE A 38 9.84 1.15 -6.86
C ILE A 38 8.32 1.19 -6.70
N ILE A 39 7.59 0.30 -7.39
CA ILE A 39 6.13 0.26 -7.32
C ILE A 39 5.68 -0.12 -5.90
N THR A 40 6.25 -1.18 -5.33
CA THR A 40 5.93 -1.64 -3.98
C THR A 40 6.20 -0.55 -2.95
N LEU A 41 7.35 0.10 -3.01
CA LEU A 41 7.71 1.16 -2.08
C LEU A 41 6.79 2.37 -2.22
N GLY A 42 6.47 2.78 -3.45
CA GLY A 42 5.52 3.86 -3.71
C GLY A 42 4.13 3.55 -3.17
N TYR A 43 3.66 2.31 -3.35
CA TYR A 43 2.39 1.85 -2.81
C TYR A 43 2.39 1.81 -1.28
N PHE A 44 3.45 1.31 -0.63
CA PHE A 44 3.60 1.34 0.84
C PHE A 44 3.52 2.77 1.39
N ILE A 45 4.25 3.71 0.79
CA ILE A 45 4.24 5.13 1.23
C ILE A 45 2.84 5.74 1.03
N GLY A 46 2.19 5.45 -0.10
CA GLY A 46 0.85 5.93 -0.42
C GLY A 46 -0.22 5.44 0.57
N VAL A 47 -0.20 4.14 0.89
CA VAL A 47 -1.09 3.54 1.91
C VAL A 47 -0.78 4.13 3.28
N SER A 48 0.48 4.16 3.70
CA SER A 48 0.89 4.72 4.99
C SER A 48 0.42 6.17 5.18
N HIS A 49 0.57 6.99 4.14
CA HIS A 49 0.08 8.36 4.18
C HIS A 49 -1.45 8.42 4.28
N SER A 50 -2.15 7.58 3.53
CA SER A 50 -3.62 7.50 3.55
C SER A 50 -4.15 7.11 4.92
N VAL A 51 -3.55 6.12 5.58
CA VAL A 51 -3.91 5.68 6.94
C VAL A 51 -3.71 6.81 7.95
N HIS A 52 -2.59 7.54 7.90
CA HIS A 52 -2.35 8.69 8.77
C HIS A 52 -3.33 9.85 8.50
N GLN A 53 -3.62 10.13 7.23
CA GLN A 53 -4.59 11.16 6.86
C GLN A 53 -6.01 10.80 7.32
N LEU A 54 -6.38 9.52 7.25
CA LEU A 54 -7.66 9.01 7.74
C LEU A 54 -7.79 9.21 9.25
N ALA A 55 -6.79 8.78 10.03
CA ALA A 55 -6.74 8.99 11.48
C ALA A 55 -6.86 10.49 11.84
N ALA A 56 -6.08 11.33 11.16
CA ALA A 56 -6.11 12.78 11.37
C ALA A 56 -7.45 13.40 10.95
N GLY A 57 -8.07 12.90 9.89
CA GLY A 57 -9.39 13.34 9.43
C GLY A 57 -10.47 13.02 10.44
N ALA A 58 -10.48 11.80 10.97
CA ALA A 58 -11.41 11.37 12.02
C ALA A 58 -11.24 12.17 13.32
N ALA A 59 -9.98 12.38 13.76
CA ALA A 59 -9.69 13.21 14.92
C ALA A 59 -10.16 14.67 14.72
N ARG A 60 -10.03 15.23 13.52
CA ARG A 60 -10.55 16.58 13.21
C ARG A 60 -12.08 16.61 13.14
N ALA A 61 -12.71 15.57 12.59
CA ALA A 61 -14.16 15.49 12.47
C ALA A 61 -14.83 15.43 13.84
N SER A 62 -14.21 14.74 14.80
CA SER A 62 -14.75 14.61 16.15
C SER A 62 -14.83 15.93 16.91
N VAL A 63 -13.99 16.93 16.60
CA VAL A 63 -13.94 18.24 17.31
C VAL A 63 -15.29 18.93 17.43
N ALA A 64 -16.19 18.71 16.47
CA ALA A 64 -17.51 19.32 16.46
C ALA A 64 -18.46 18.74 17.54
N GLY A 65 -18.14 17.57 18.10
CA GLY A 65 -18.95 16.93 19.13
C GLY A 65 -18.87 17.65 20.48
N LEU A 66 -20.00 17.72 21.17
CA LEU A 66 -20.15 18.41 22.46
C LEU A 66 -19.69 17.53 23.63
N ASP A 67 -19.88 16.22 23.53
CA ASP A 67 -19.47 15.21 24.52
C ASP A 67 -18.69 14.05 23.86
N GLU A 68 -18.15 13.13 24.68
CA GLU A 68 -17.37 11.98 24.17
C GLU A 68 -18.16 11.05 23.25
N THR A 69 -19.48 10.91 23.48
CA THR A 69 -20.33 10.05 22.65
C THR A 69 -20.48 10.63 21.26
N GLU A 70 -20.85 11.91 21.17
CA GLU A 70 -20.98 12.62 19.89
C GLU A 70 -19.63 12.70 19.15
N ARG A 71 -18.53 12.91 19.88
CA ARG A 71 -17.17 12.88 19.32
C ARG A 71 -16.83 11.52 18.71
N SER A 72 -17.18 10.42 19.38
CA SER A 72 -16.96 9.07 18.86
C SER A 72 -17.78 8.83 17.61
N GLU A 73 -19.07 9.15 17.64
CA GLU A 73 -19.97 8.98 16.48
C GLU A 73 -19.49 9.75 15.25
N LEU A 74 -18.99 10.97 15.43
CA LEU A 74 -18.40 11.77 14.35
C LEU A 74 -17.09 11.20 13.81
N ALA A 75 -16.21 10.70 14.69
CA ALA A 75 -14.99 10.01 14.28
C ALA A 75 -15.32 8.75 13.47
N ASP A 76 -16.22 7.91 13.99
CA ASP A 76 -16.64 6.65 13.37
C ASP A 76 -17.34 6.89 12.03
N ALA A 77 -18.18 7.93 11.94
CA ALA A 77 -18.82 8.33 10.69
C ALA A 77 -17.78 8.72 9.62
N TYR A 78 -16.70 9.42 10.01
CA TYR A 78 -15.60 9.73 9.09
C TYR A 78 -14.81 8.47 8.69
N LEU A 79 -14.52 7.58 9.65
CA LEU A 79 -13.78 6.33 9.44
C LEU A 79 -14.53 5.36 8.51
N SER A 80 -15.86 5.35 8.56
CA SER A 80 -16.72 4.54 7.67
C SER A 80 -16.69 4.96 6.19
N GLN A 81 -16.04 6.09 5.90
CA GLN A 81 -15.87 6.65 4.56
C GLN A 81 -14.42 6.54 4.07
N ALA A 82 -13.58 5.72 4.72
CA ALA A 82 -12.17 5.56 4.38
C ALA A 82 -11.96 5.24 2.89
N GLY A 83 -12.67 4.23 2.38
CA GLY A 83 -12.56 3.84 0.97
C GLY A 83 -13.10 4.87 -0.03
N GLN A 84 -13.89 5.85 0.42
CA GLN A 84 -14.38 6.96 -0.41
C GLN A 84 -13.37 8.11 -0.47
N HIS A 85 -12.72 8.43 0.64
CA HIS A 85 -11.77 9.53 0.73
C HIS A 85 -10.34 9.15 0.34
N TYR A 86 -9.98 7.88 0.49
CA TYR A 86 -8.62 7.38 0.30
C TYR A 86 -8.63 6.18 -0.67
N PRO A 87 -8.43 6.41 -1.98
CA PRO A 87 -8.60 5.37 -3.01
C PRO A 87 -7.66 4.15 -2.90
N LEU A 88 -6.60 4.26 -2.11
CA LEU A 88 -5.67 3.15 -1.84
C LEU A 88 -6.12 2.26 -0.68
N LEU A 89 -7.15 2.65 0.07
CA LEU A 89 -7.67 1.90 1.20
C LEU A 89 -8.93 1.14 0.81
N VAL A 90 -8.99 -0.12 1.23
CA VAL A 90 -10.20 -0.94 1.18
C VAL A 90 -10.87 -0.89 2.55
N GLN A 91 -12.16 -0.52 2.59
CA GLN A 91 -12.86 -0.27 3.86
C GLN A 91 -12.88 -1.47 4.81
N THR A 92 -12.95 -2.70 4.28
CA THR A 92 -12.96 -3.93 5.08
C THR A 92 -11.64 -4.24 5.77
N GLU A 93 -10.55 -3.66 5.28
CA GLU A 93 -9.19 -3.88 5.81
C GLU A 93 -8.79 -2.79 6.82
N VAL A 94 -9.67 -1.81 7.07
CA VAL A 94 -9.44 -0.72 8.02
C VAL A 94 -10.01 -1.10 9.38
N THR A 95 -9.15 -1.22 10.38
CA THR A 95 -9.52 -1.43 11.79
C THR A 95 -9.22 -0.16 12.60
N PRO A 96 -10.24 0.66 12.91
CA PRO A 96 -10.06 1.83 13.75
C PRO A 96 -10.10 1.49 15.25
N ASP A 97 -9.45 2.34 16.03
CA ASP A 97 -9.51 2.36 17.49
C ASP A 97 -9.49 3.82 17.98
N VAL A 98 -10.56 4.23 18.66
CA VAL A 98 -10.76 5.61 19.13
C VAL A 98 -10.66 5.63 20.65
N ILE A 99 -9.69 6.37 21.16
CA ILE A 99 -9.38 6.45 22.58
C ILE A 99 -9.56 7.89 23.06
N PHE A 100 -10.31 8.08 24.13
CA PHE A 100 -10.44 9.36 24.82
C PHE A 100 -9.50 9.41 26.04
N ASP A 101 -8.79 10.53 26.19
CA ASP A 101 -8.01 10.83 27.39
C ASP A 101 -8.76 11.89 28.21
N GLY A 102 -9.14 11.52 29.44
CA GLY A 102 -9.82 12.36 30.41
C GLY A 102 -8.89 13.10 31.36
N GLY A 103 -7.60 13.22 31.03
CA GLY A 103 -6.58 13.90 31.83
C GLY A 103 -6.74 15.42 31.92
N ALA A 104 -5.68 16.11 32.37
CA ALA A 104 -5.68 17.56 32.56
C ALA A 104 -5.94 18.38 31.28
N GLN A 105 -5.74 17.78 30.11
CA GLN A 105 -6.23 18.25 28.81
C GLN A 105 -7.01 17.10 28.20
N ALA A 106 -8.29 17.32 27.95
CA ALA A 106 -9.12 16.32 27.32
C ALA A 106 -8.68 16.15 25.86
N GLY A 107 -8.58 14.90 25.42
CA GLY A 107 -8.06 14.59 24.10
C GLY A 107 -8.68 13.35 23.48
N ILE A 108 -8.56 13.26 22.17
CA ILE A 108 -8.94 12.09 21.38
C ILE A 108 -7.72 11.61 20.61
N THR A 109 -7.46 10.31 20.69
CA THR A 109 -6.47 9.62 19.86
C THR A 109 -7.23 8.68 18.94
N VAL A 110 -7.05 8.84 17.63
CA VAL A 110 -7.56 7.90 16.63
C VAL A 110 -6.39 7.09 16.12
N ASN A 111 -6.43 5.79 16.37
CA ASN A 111 -5.53 4.81 15.79
C ASN A 111 -6.26 4.13 14.63
N VAL A 112 -5.52 3.85 13.56
CA VAL A 112 -6.02 3.10 12.42
C VAL A 112 -4.98 2.06 12.06
N SER A 113 -5.37 0.80 12.07
CA SER A 113 -4.59 -0.30 11.53
C SER A 113 -5.17 -0.72 10.19
N TYR A 114 -4.32 -0.88 9.19
CA TYR A 114 -4.71 -1.32 7.85
C TYR A 114 -4.08 -2.67 7.53
N ASP A 115 -4.90 -3.68 7.24
CA ASP A 115 -4.45 -4.99 6.82
C ASP A 115 -3.93 -4.94 5.38
N ILE A 116 -2.75 -5.53 5.14
CA ILE A 116 -2.14 -5.58 3.81
C ILE A 116 -2.37 -6.91 3.10
N ASP A 117 -3.01 -7.89 3.73
CA ASP A 117 -3.26 -9.22 3.20
C ASP A 117 -3.96 -9.16 1.83
N GLY A 118 -3.48 -9.99 0.89
CA GLY A 118 -4.01 -10.02 -0.48
C GLY A 118 -3.68 -8.79 -1.35
N SER A 119 -2.95 -7.80 -0.83
CA SER A 119 -2.49 -6.64 -1.61
C SER A 119 -1.15 -6.88 -2.30
N LEU A 120 -0.70 -5.91 -3.12
CA LEU A 120 0.65 -5.93 -3.69
C LEU A 120 1.75 -5.99 -2.60
N LEU A 121 1.50 -5.41 -1.42
CA LEU A 121 2.44 -5.46 -0.30
C LEU A 121 2.55 -6.87 0.28
N ASP A 122 1.48 -7.65 0.32
CA ASP A 122 1.51 -9.04 0.79
C ASP A 122 2.38 -9.92 -0.13
N ILE A 123 2.25 -9.74 -1.46
CA ILE A 123 3.14 -10.40 -2.44
C ILE A 123 4.61 -10.03 -2.17
N ALA A 124 4.89 -8.73 -1.97
CA ALA A 124 6.24 -8.27 -1.68
C ALA A 124 6.74 -8.75 -0.31
N ASN A 125 5.86 -8.83 0.69
CA ASN A 125 6.14 -9.33 2.03
C ASN A 125 6.57 -10.79 1.99
N GLY A 126 5.86 -11.64 1.25
CA GLY A 126 6.23 -13.03 1.04
C GLY A 126 7.52 -13.21 0.24
N PHE A 127 7.75 -12.39 -0.78
CA PHE A 127 8.96 -12.46 -1.61
C PHE A 127 10.23 -11.98 -0.89
N LEU A 128 10.13 -10.89 -0.13
CA LEU A 128 11.26 -10.23 0.54
C LEU A 128 11.43 -10.67 2.00
N GLY A 129 10.44 -11.36 2.58
CA GLY A 129 10.46 -11.80 3.98
C GLY A 129 10.38 -10.63 4.98
N LEU A 130 9.54 -9.63 4.71
CA LEU A 130 9.49 -8.40 5.52
C LEU A 130 8.83 -8.59 6.89
N GLY A 131 7.95 -9.58 7.02
CA GLY A 131 7.18 -9.82 8.25
C GLY A 131 6.16 -8.73 8.56
N LEU A 132 5.71 -8.00 7.54
CA LEU A 132 4.67 -6.98 7.65
C LEU A 132 3.30 -7.63 7.49
N THR A 133 2.35 -7.29 8.35
CA THR A 133 0.94 -7.72 8.27
C THR A 133 -0.01 -6.54 8.29
N THR A 134 0.40 -5.43 8.90
CA THR A 134 -0.42 -4.22 8.99
C THR A 134 0.41 -2.96 8.73
N ILE A 135 -0.29 -1.89 8.38
CA ILE A 135 0.22 -0.52 8.37
C ILE A 135 -0.61 0.29 9.34
N ASP A 136 0.05 0.86 10.34
CA ASP A 136 -0.61 1.65 11.37
C ASP A 136 -0.42 3.16 11.12
N GLY A 137 -1.44 3.93 11.48
CA GLY A 137 -1.37 5.39 11.56
C GLY A 137 -2.17 5.89 12.74
N SER A 138 -1.73 6.98 13.33
CA SER A 138 -2.38 7.58 14.49
C SER A 138 -2.43 9.09 14.40
N ALA A 139 -3.42 9.67 15.07
CA ALA A 139 -3.53 11.10 15.24
C ALA A 139 -4.11 11.44 16.61
N TYR A 140 -3.48 12.40 17.28
CA TYR A 140 -3.95 12.96 18.54
C TYR A 140 -4.51 14.37 18.31
N LEU A 141 -5.59 14.69 19.00
CA LEU A 141 -6.15 16.03 19.04
C LEU A 141 -6.63 16.37 20.46
N ALA A 142 -6.21 17.51 20.98
CA ALA A 142 -6.70 18.09 22.24
C ALA A 142 -7.87 19.06 21.97
N TYR A 143 -8.84 19.12 22.89
CA TYR A 143 -10.03 19.99 22.79
C TYR A 143 -10.36 20.73 24.08
#